data_AF-A0A9P6MX81-F1
#
_entry.id   AF-A0A9P6MX81-F1
#
_cell.length_a   1.000
_cell.length_b   1.000
_cell.length_c   1.000
_cell.angle_alpha   90.00
_cell.angle_beta   90.00
_cell.angle_gamma   90.00
#
_symmetry.space_group_name_H-M   'P 1'
#
loop_
_entity.id
_entity.type
_entity.pdbx_description
1 polymer ?
#
loop_
_entity_poly.entity_id
_entity_poly.type
_entity_poly.pdbx_seq_one_letter_code
_entity_poly.pdbx_strand_id
1 'polypeptide(L)'
;MSAIDRILESSSNRYWETEPAIVHTIRPKKTFPSRDITMIAQFSISRLDRFEKARAVWEGPISVVIFLATNTDIVELRKYFERPGKLALYDSVTLTIVKPNYSSGTHERYPINHLRNIGIQTSSTDYIYVIDADFVPSSQLYSFAKTTLIPLFEKSKEPVAYVVPCLAIQVDYKGQYPNTIKELQPLMKSGVAYITDPRAGHGPTFTSLFMNPPIFGNTPTYEVCYESQWEPYYIVKRDWSHPYYDERFKNQGGDKQSHALLLNALGYKFLVLRDHFMYHMDHPKLKWTGKGLDQTGQKDYTYFADYAPALEKIFGSNYRWPRGCSRPLVQSFRHDLQGIGTM
;
A
#
# COMPACT_ATOMS: atom_id res chain seq x y z
N MET A 1 3.59 7.98 27.52
CA MET A 1 2.90 7.78 26.22
C MET A 1 3.19 8.97 25.32
N SER A 2 3.86 8.72 24.21
CA SER A 2 4.15 9.73 23.19
C SER A 2 2.85 10.28 22.59
N ALA A 3 2.90 11.45 21.94
CA ALA A 3 1.74 11.98 21.23
C ALA A 3 1.30 11.04 20.09
N ILE A 4 2.25 10.34 19.46
CA ILE A 4 2.01 9.30 18.47
C ILE A 4 1.20 8.17 19.09
N ASP A 5 1.62 7.66 20.26
CA ASP A 5 0.94 6.56 20.97
C ASP A 5 -0.54 6.87 21.25
N ARG A 6 -0.92 8.14 21.42
CA ARG A 6 -2.33 8.54 21.62
C ARG A 6 -3.17 8.49 20.33
N ILE A 7 -2.58 8.76 19.16
CA ILE A 7 -3.23 8.42 17.88
C ILE A 7 -3.37 6.91 17.79
N LEU A 8 -2.32 6.16 18.14
CA LEU A 8 -2.33 4.69 18.10
C LEU A 8 -3.48 4.12 18.95
N GLU A 9 -3.60 4.55 20.21
CA GLU A 9 -4.70 4.13 21.08
C GLU A 9 -6.08 4.57 20.58
N SER A 10 -6.19 5.77 19.99
CA SER A 10 -7.46 6.22 19.39
C SER A 10 -7.84 5.43 18.14
N SER A 11 -6.84 4.91 17.39
CA SER A 11 -7.02 4.09 16.20
C SER A 11 -7.25 2.61 16.51
N SER A 12 -6.75 2.10 17.65
CA SER A 12 -6.81 0.68 18.02
C SER A 12 -7.94 0.33 18.99
N ASN A 13 -8.26 1.17 19.98
CA ASN A 13 -9.08 0.72 21.11
C ASN A 13 -10.57 1.10 21.03
N ARG A 14 -10.96 2.18 20.34
CA ARG A 14 -12.33 2.71 20.49
C ARG A 14 -13.39 2.15 19.55
N TYR A 15 -13.03 1.42 18.50
CA TYR A 15 -13.99 0.96 17.49
C TYR A 15 -14.09 -0.56 17.32
N TRP A 16 -13.18 -1.34 17.92
CA TRP A 16 -13.12 -2.79 17.70
C TRP A 16 -13.26 -3.64 18.96
N GLU A 17 -13.24 -3.06 20.17
CA GLU A 17 -13.72 -3.77 21.37
C GLU A 17 -15.18 -4.25 21.21
N THR A 18 -15.91 -3.74 20.21
CA THR A 18 -17.30 -4.10 19.90
C THR A 18 -17.49 -5.08 18.73
N GLU A 19 -16.44 -5.52 18.01
CA GLU A 19 -16.59 -6.43 16.87
C GLU A 19 -15.72 -7.68 17.03
N PRO A 20 -16.31 -8.85 17.33
CA PRO A 20 -15.53 -10.08 17.40
C PRO A 20 -15.12 -10.50 16.00
N ALA A 21 -13.89 -10.14 15.59
CA ALA A 21 -13.24 -10.70 14.42
C ALA A 21 -12.50 -11.99 14.83
N ILE A 22 -12.80 -13.10 14.16
CA ILE A 22 -12.00 -14.32 14.32
C ILE A 22 -10.80 -14.19 13.38
N VAL A 23 -9.61 -14.21 13.98
CA VAL A 23 -8.33 -14.15 13.28
C VAL A 23 -7.66 -15.52 13.39
N HIS A 24 -7.41 -16.16 12.26
CA HIS A 24 -6.63 -17.39 12.20
C HIS A 24 -5.39 -17.17 11.33
N THR A 25 -4.20 -17.38 11.90
CA THR A 25 -2.93 -17.18 11.18
C THR A 25 -2.21 -18.52 10.98
N ILE A 26 -1.96 -18.85 9.73
CA ILE A 26 -1.19 -20.00 9.29
C ILE A 26 0.23 -19.50 8.98
N ARG A 27 1.22 -20.07 9.67
CA ARG A 27 2.63 -19.74 9.45
C ARG A 27 3.15 -20.43 8.18
N PRO A 28 4.08 -19.81 7.45
CA PRO A 28 4.68 -20.43 6.28
C PRO A 28 5.57 -21.60 6.72
N LYS A 29 5.68 -22.62 5.87
CA LYS A 29 6.64 -23.72 6.04
C LYS A 29 8.07 -23.25 5.76
N LYS A 30 8.23 -22.34 4.80
CA LYS A 30 9.52 -21.70 4.48
C LYS A 30 9.80 -20.57 5.48
N THR A 31 10.96 -20.60 6.11
CA THR A 31 11.44 -19.52 6.98
C THR A 31 12.32 -18.54 6.20
N PHE A 32 12.33 -17.29 6.66
CA PHE A 32 13.15 -16.21 6.11
C PHE A 32 13.86 -15.52 7.30
N PRO A 33 15.06 -14.94 7.10
CA PRO A 33 15.71 -14.16 8.14
C PRO A 33 14.90 -12.90 8.46
N SER A 34 15.09 -12.33 9.65
CA SER A 34 14.44 -11.05 10.00
C SER A 34 14.91 -9.91 9.08
N ARG A 35 16.20 -9.91 8.73
CA ARG A 35 16.82 -8.98 7.77
C ARG A 35 16.41 -9.30 6.32
N ASP A 36 15.14 -9.09 6.03
CA ASP A 36 14.53 -9.31 4.71
C ASP A 36 13.35 -8.35 4.49
N ILE A 37 12.72 -8.40 3.31
CA ILE A 37 11.56 -7.56 2.96
C ILE A 37 10.33 -8.42 2.78
N THR A 38 9.29 -8.22 3.60
CA THR A 38 8.00 -8.90 3.41
C THR A 38 7.10 -8.06 2.51
N MET A 39 6.60 -8.65 1.42
CA MET A 39 5.47 -8.08 0.67
C MET A 39 4.17 -8.41 1.39
N ILE A 40 3.37 -7.39 1.67
CA ILE A 40 2.15 -7.49 2.46
C ILE A 40 0.98 -7.13 1.57
N ALA A 41 -0.04 -7.99 1.52
CA ALA A 41 -1.27 -7.71 0.80
C ALA A 41 -2.49 -8.09 1.63
N GLN A 42 -3.60 -7.42 1.36
CA GLN A 42 -4.89 -7.75 1.96
C GLN A 42 -5.97 -7.74 0.87
N PHE A 43 -6.93 -8.66 0.95
CA PHE A 43 -8.00 -8.77 -0.05
C PHE A 43 -9.16 -9.66 0.40
N SER A 44 -10.31 -9.53 -0.26
CA SER A 44 -11.40 -10.51 -0.18
C SER A 44 -11.20 -11.64 -1.18
N ILE A 45 -12.03 -12.70 -1.07
CA ILE A 45 -12.05 -13.87 -1.96
C ILE A 45 -12.02 -13.50 -3.45
N SER A 46 -12.65 -12.38 -3.81
CA SER A 46 -12.74 -11.88 -5.20
C SER A 46 -11.39 -11.61 -5.89
N ARG A 47 -10.29 -11.50 -5.12
CA ARG A 47 -8.95 -11.16 -5.64
C ARG A 47 -7.91 -12.25 -5.47
N LEU A 48 -8.30 -13.45 -5.04
CA LEU A 48 -7.40 -14.60 -4.88
C LEU A 48 -6.54 -14.86 -6.14
N ASP A 49 -7.18 -15.04 -7.30
CA ASP A 49 -6.47 -15.33 -8.56
C ASP A 49 -5.69 -14.10 -9.10
N ARG A 50 -6.02 -12.88 -8.67
CA ARG A 50 -5.27 -11.67 -9.07
C ARG A 50 -3.95 -11.56 -8.32
N PHE A 51 -3.99 -11.84 -7.02
CA PHE A 51 -2.81 -11.79 -6.16
C PHE A 51 -1.73 -12.78 -6.61
N GLU A 52 -2.10 -13.90 -7.24
CA GLU A 52 -1.15 -14.88 -7.77
C GLU A 52 -0.13 -14.29 -8.74
N LYS A 53 -0.48 -13.23 -9.48
CA LYS A 53 0.47 -12.55 -10.36
C LYS A 53 1.60 -11.86 -9.58
N ALA A 54 1.25 -11.16 -8.49
CA ALA A 54 2.23 -10.55 -7.59
C ALA A 54 3.06 -11.62 -6.88
N ARG A 55 2.40 -12.69 -6.41
CA ARG A 55 3.08 -13.84 -5.79
C ARG A 55 4.08 -14.49 -6.74
N ALA A 56 3.75 -14.65 -8.02
CA ALA A 56 4.60 -15.32 -8.99
C ALA A 56 5.93 -14.60 -9.23
N VAL A 57 5.96 -13.28 -9.05
CA VAL A 57 7.17 -12.45 -9.27
C VAL A 57 7.92 -12.10 -7.98
N TRP A 58 7.29 -12.27 -6.80
CA TRP A 58 7.93 -12.00 -5.52
C TRP A 58 8.47 -13.28 -4.88
N GLU A 59 9.80 -13.43 -4.88
CA GLU A 59 10.49 -14.61 -4.34
C GLU A 59 10.73 -14.56 -2.81
N GLY A 60 10.48 -13.40 -2.21
CA GLY A 60 10.68 -13.11 -0.80
C GLY A 60 9.56 -13.59 0.12
N PRO A 61 9.66 -13.25 1.42
CA PRO A 61 8.59 -13.49 2.38
C PRO A 61 7.34 -12.69 2.00
N ILE A 62 6.18 -13.29 2.26
CA ILE A 62 4.88 -12.69 1.97
C ILE A 62 3.97 -12.84 3.19
N SER A 63 3.21 -11.79 3.50
CA SER A 63 2.11 -11.82 4.46
C SER A 63 0.81 -11.43 3.77
N VAL A 64 -0.19 -12.31 3.79
CA VAL A 64 -1.49 -12.09 3.17
C VAL A 64 -2.58 -12.14 4.22
N VAL A 65 -3.49 -11.17 4.17
CA VAL A 65 -4.70 -11.17 4.98
C VAL A 65 -5.93 -11.33 4.08
N ILE A 66 -6.66 -12.43 4.24
CA ILE A 66 -7.88 -12.74 3.48
C ILE A 66 -9.10 -12.42 4.33
N PHE A 67 -9.90 -11.45 3.89
CA PHE A 67 -11.14 -11.06 4.54
C PHE A 67 -12.33 -11.84 3.98
N LEU A 68 -13.05 -12.52 4.87
CA LEU A 68 -14.28 -13.24 4.55
C LEU A 68 -15.47 -12.29 4.74
N ALA A 69 -15.75 -11.48 3.74
CA ALA A 69 -16.81 -10.47 3.76
C ALA A 69 -18.21 -11.07 3.98
N THR A 70 -18.47 -12.27 3.46
CA THR A 70 -19.76 -12.97 3.61
C THR A 70 -19.60 -14.34 4.26
N ASN A 71 -20.69 -14.89 4.81
CA ASN A 71 -20.68 -16.25 5.36
C ASN A 71 -20.40 -17.34 4.30
N THR A 72 -20.64 -17.07 3.02
CA THR A 72 -20.34 -17.99 1.92
C THR A 72 -18.88 -17.96 1.48
N ASP A 73 -18.12 -16.93 1.84
CA ASP A 73 -16.73 -16.74 1.41
C ASP A 73 -15.82 -17.89 1.85
N ILE A 74 -16.10 -18.51 3.00
CA ILE A 74 -15.33 -19.67 3.49
C ILE A 74 -15.47 -20.89 2.56
N VAL A 75 -16.63 -21.06 1.93
CA VAL A 75 -16.88 -22.15 0.98
C VAL A 75 -16.09 -21.91 -0.30
N GLU A 76 -16.11 -20.68 -0.81
CA GLU A 76 -15.33 -20.31 -2.00
C GLU A 76 -13.82 -20.33 -1.75
N LEU A 77 -13.36 -19.95 -0.55
CA LEU A 77 -11.96 -20.09 -0.16
C LEU A 77 -11.53 -21.56 -0.12
N ARG A 78 -12.38 -22.46 0.40
CA ARG A 78 -12.10 -23.90 0.38
C ARG A 78 -11.98 -24.42 -1.04
N LYS A 79 -12.96 -24.12 -1.90
CA LYS A 79 -12.92 -24.48 -3.33
C LYS A 79 -11.67 -23.95 -4.02
N TYR A 80 -11.22 -22.74 -3.68
CA TYR A 80 -9.97 -22.18 -4.18
C TYR A 80 -8.78 -23.09 -3.82
N PHE A 81 -8.61 -23.45 -2.55
CA PHE A 81 -7.48 -24.26 -2.10
C PHE A 81 -7.55 -25.74 -2.53
N GLU A 82 -8.74 -26.27 -2.81
CA GLU A 82 -8.93 -27.60 -3.39
C GLU A 82 -8.45 -27.71 -4.85
N ARG A 83 -8.26 -26.58 -5.56
CA ARG A 83 -7.72 -26.60 -6.92
C ARG A 83 -6.25 -27.07 -6.91
N PRO A 84 -5.83 -27.87 -7.92
CA PRO A 84 -4.46 -28.36 -8.02
C PRO A 84 -3.41 -27.25 -7.89
N GLY A 85 -2.43 -27.46 -7.02
CA GLY A 85 -1.29 -26.56 -6.80
C GLY A 85 -1.53 -25.34 -5.91
N LYS A 86 -2.78 -24.97 -5.59
CA LYS A 86 -3.07 -23.73 -4.86
C LYS A 86 -2.55 -23.75 -3.41
N LEU A 87 -2.62 -24.88 -2.71
CA LEU A 87 -2.02 -25.00 -1.37
C LEU A 87 -0.51 -24.74 -1.39
N ALA A 88 0.20 -25.32 -2.38
CA ALA A 88 1.65 -25.16 -2.53
C ALA A 88 2.06 -23.70 -2.76
N LEU A 89 1.25 -22.89 -3.45
CA LEU A 89 1.52 -21.45 -3.64
C LEU A 89 1.62 -20.67 -2.32
N TYR A 90 0.93 -21.15 -1.28
CA TYR A 90 0.86 -20.51 0.04
C TYR A 90 1.82 -21.14 1.08
N ASP A 91 2.59 -22.17 0.72
CA ASP A 91 3.57 -22.80 1.65
C ASP A 91 4.67 -21.84 2.14
N SER A 92 4.87 -20.73 1.42
CA SER A 92 5.84 -19.66 1.74
C SER A 92 5.17 -18.34 2.14
N VAL A 93 3.86 -18.36 2.35
CA VAL A 93 3.04 -17.19 2.68
C VAL A 93 2.59 -17.31 4.13
N THR A 94 2.77 -16.25 4.92
CA THR A 94 2.02 -16.09 6.17
C THR A 94 0.58 -15.75 5.79
N LEU A 95 -0.35 -16.66 6.03
CA LEU A 95 -1.75 -16.49 5.65
C LEU A 95 -2.60 -16.23 6.88
N THR A 96 -3.19 -15.05 6.96
CA THR A 96 -4.15 -14.70 8.00
C THR A 96 -5.56 -14.63 7.40
N ILE A 97 -6.50 -15.38 7.98
CA ILE A 97 -7.91 -15.32 7.62
C ILE A 97 -8.63 -14.48 8.68
N VAL A 98 -9.37 -13.47 8.22
CA VAL A 98 -10.15 -12.57 9.07
C VAL A 98 -11.63 -12.72 8.72
N LYS A 99 -12.42 -13.08 9.73
CA LYS A 99 -13.87 -13.24 9.63
C LYS A 99 -14.54 -12.20 10.54
N PRO A 100 -15.37 -11.28 10.01
CA PRO A 100 -16.11 -10.33 10.82
C PRO A 100 -17.31 -11.01 11.52
N ASN A 101 -17.94 -10.30 12.44
CA ASN A 101 -19.25 -10.69 12.94
C ASN A 101 -20.32 -10.39 11.88
N TYR A 102 -20.81 -11.40 11.17
CA TYR A 102 -21.83 -11.22 10.12
C TYR A 102 -23.18 -10.69 10.65
N SER A 103 -23.43 -10.80 11.95
CA SER A 103 -24.63 -10.22 12.57
C SER A 103 -24.51 -8.72 12.84
N SER A 104 -23.29 -8.15 12.77
CA SER A 104 -23.10 -6.70 12.81
C SER A 104 -23.54 -6.07 11.49
N GLY A 105 -24.08 -4.86 11.47
CA GLY A 105 -24.37 -4.14 10.21
C GLY A 105 -23.12 -3.54 9.53
N THR A 106 -21.95 -3.68 10.13
CA THR A 106 -20.68 -3.03 9.80
C THR A 106 -19.75 -3.90 8.96
N HIS A 107 -19.97 -5.22 8.93
CA HIS A 107 -19.19 -6.17 8.12
C HIS A 107 -19.21 -5.86 6.62
N GLU A 108 -20.23 -5.12 6.15
CA GLU A 108 -20.34 -4.61 4.78
C GLU A 108 -19.27 -3.52 4.48
N ARG A 109 -18.64 -2.92 5.50
CA ARG A 109 -17.54 -1.97 5.35
C ARG A 109 -16.21 -2.70 5.36
N TYR A 110 -15.53 -2.74 4.22
CA TYR A 110 -14.26 -3.41 4.06
C TYR A 110 -13.15 -2.75 4.91
N PRO A 111 -12.57 -3.43 5.92
CA PRO A 111 -11.69 -2.79 6.90
C PRO A 111 -10.24 -2.69 6.42
N ILE A 112 -10.01 -1.99 5.30
CA ILE A 112 -8.75 -2.03 4.53
C ILE A 112 -7.48 -1.82 5.37
N ASN A 113 -7.44 -0.78 6.19
CA ASN A 113 -6.25 -0.42 6.97
C ASN A 113 -6.02 -1.34 8.16
N HIS A 114 -7.09 -1.84 8.78
CA HIS A 114 -7.00 -2.88 9.80
C HIS A 114 -6.39 -4.16 9.23
N LEU A 115 -6.82 -4.58 8.03
CA LEU A 115 -6.26 -5.76 7.37
C LEU A 115 -4.78 -5.55 6.98
N ARG A 116 -4.39 -4.34 6.55
CA ARG A 116 -2.97 -3.99 6.35
C ARG A 116 -2.17 -4.13 7.64
N ASN A 117 -2.70 -3.60 8.76
CA ASN A 117 -2.05 -3.66 10.06
C ASN A 117 -1.89 -5.09 10.57
N ILE A 118 -2.91 -5.95 10.41
CA ILE A 118 -2.80 -7.39 10.69
C ILE A 118 -1.66 -7.99 9.86
N GLY A 119 -1.60 -7.72 8.55
CA GLY A 119 -0.54 -8.24 7.68
C GLY A 119 0.86 -7.79 8.10
N ILE A 120 0.99 -6.54 8.55
CA ILE A 120 2.21 -5.99 9.15
C ILE A 120 2.54 -6.73 10.44
N GLN A 121 1.60 -6.90 11.36
CA GLN A 121 1.82 -7.56 12.65
C GLN A 121 2.19 -9.04 12.51
N THR A 122 1.64 -9.74 11.51
CA THR A 122 1.91 -11.17 11.31
C THR A 122 3.18 -11.44 10.52
N SER A 123 3.68 -10.46 9.75
CA SER A 123 4.98 -10.52 9.08
C SER A 123 6.15 -10.41 10.07
N SER A 124 7.27 -11.08 9.77
CA SER A 124 8.40 -11.26 10.69
C SER A 124 9.68 -10.53 10.30
N THR A 125 9.65 -9.70 9.25
CA THR A 125 10.86 -9.07 8.71
C THR A 125 10.99 -7.60 9.07
N ASP A 126 12.22 -7.11 9.08
CA ASP A 126 12.62 -5.76 9.47
C ASP A 126 12.16 -4.70 8.47
N TYR A 127 11.89 -5.10 7.22
CA TYR A 127 11.42 -4.23 6.15
C TYR A 127 10.10 -4.75 5.59
N ILE A 128 9.21 -3.84 5.22
CA ILE A 128 7.87 -4.16 4.73
C ILE A 128 7.54 -3.42 3.45
N TYR A 129 6.73 -4.06 2.60
CA TYR A 129 6.22 -3.51 1.36
C TYR A 129 4.73 -3.81 1.23
N VAL A 130 3.87 -2.86 1.60
CA VAL A 130 2.41 -3.04 1.57
C VAL A 130 1.87 -2.69 0.19
N ILE A 131 1.13 -3.60 -0.44
CA ILE A 131 0.57 -3.44 -1.78
C ILE A 131 -0.91 -3.81 -1.82
N ASP A 132 -1.63 -3.28 -2.81
CA ASP A 132 -2.98 -3.76 -3.13
C ASP A 132 -2.88 -5.01 -4.03
N ALA A 133 -3.83 -5.95 -3.89
CA ALA A 133 -3.71 -7.32 -4.41
C ALA A 133 -3.73 -7.47 -5.95
N ASP A 134 -4.05 -6.40 -6.68
CA ASP A 134 -4.09 -6.32 -8.13
C ASP A 134 -2.85 -5.70 -8.75
N PHE A 135 -1.87 -5.30 -7.94
CA PHE A 135 -0.62 -4.74 -8.42
C PHE A 135 0.48 -5.80 -8.47
N VAL A 136 1.28 -5.74 -9.53
CA VAL A 136 2.39 -6.66 -9.81
C VAL A 136 3.68 -5.85 -9.86
N PRO A 137 4.65 -6.08 -8.95
CA PRO A 137 5.94 -5.43 -9.02
C PRO A 137 6.82 -6.01 -10.15
N SER A 138 7.79 -5.24 -10.62
CA SER A 138 8.88 -5.78 -11.46
C SER A 138 9.58 -6.93 -10.73
N SER A 139 9.87 -8.03 -11.42
CA SER A 139 10.36 -9.29 -10.84
C SER A 139 11.68 -9.14 -10.07
N GLN A 140 12.52 -8.19 -10.47
CA GLN A 140 13.81 -7.95 -9.85
C GLN A 140 13.72 -7.05 -8.60
N LEU A 141 12.54 -6.50 -8.27
CA LEU A 141 12.39 -5.57 -7.15
C LEU A 141 12.78 -6.20 -5.81
N TYR A 142 12.41 -7.45 -5.56
CA TYR A 142 12.76 -8.12 -4.31
C TYR A 142 14.28 -8.29 -4.16
N SER A 143 14.95 -8.81 -5.20
CA SER A 143 16.41 -9.00 -5.21
C SER A 143 17.14 -7.66 -5.04
N PHE A 144 16.68 -6.63 -5.75
CA PHE A 144 17.21 -5.26 -5.61
C PHE A 144 16.98 -4.69 -4.21
N ALA A 145 15.78 -4.84 -3.64
CA ALA A 145 15.49 -4.37 -2.30
C ALA A 145 16.41 -5.02 -1.26
N LYS A 146 16.62 -6.33 -1.37
CA LYS A 146 17.46 -7.11 -0.47
C LYS A 146 18.94 -6.74 -0.56
N THR A 147 19.45 -6.57 -1.77
CA THR A 147 20.89 -6.35 -2.02
C THR A 147 21.30 -4.89 -2.00
N THR A 148 20.37 -3.96 -2.31
CA THR A 148 20.65 -2.53 -2.45
C THR A 148 19.92 -1.70 -1.40
N LEU A 149 18.60 -1.85 -1.24
CA LEU A 149 17.84 -0.98 -0.34
C LEU A 149 18.10 -1.27 1.14
N ILE A 150 18.22 -2.53 1.56
CA ILE A 150 18.55 -2.87 2.97
C ILE A 150 19.86 -2.19 3.41
N PRO A 151 21.01 -2.33 2.70
CA PRO A 151 22.22 -1.60 3.05
C PRO A 151 22.06 -0.08 3.08
N LEU A 152 21.22 0.51 2.23
CA LEU A 152 20.95 1.95 2.25
C LEU A 152 20.10 2.35 3.45
N PHE A 153 19.10 1.56 3.84
CA PHE A 153 18.34 1.78 5.07
C PHE A 153 19.25 1.76 6.29
N GLU A 154 20.17 0.80 6.37
CA GLU A 154 21.11 0.64 7.50
C GLU A 154 22.08 1.81 7.64
N LYS A 155 22.41 2.48 6.53
CA LYS A 155 23.25 3.69 6.52
C LYS A 155 22.48 4.97 6.78
N SER A 156 21.15 4.96 6.64
CA SER A 156 20.33 6.15 6.78
C SER A 156 20.20 6.54 8.25
N LYS A 157 20.42 7.83 8.54
CA LYS A 157 20.21 8.42 9.87
C LYS A 157 18.79 8.97 10.07
N GLU A 158 18.06 9.11 8.96
CA GLU A 158 16.72 9.68 8.91
C GLU A 158 15.74 8.63 8.40
N PRO A 159 14.44 8.73 8.75
CA PRO A 159 13.43 7.85 8.19
C PRO A 159 13.26 8.08 6.68
N VAL A 160 13.14 6.99 5.94
CA VAL A 160 13.07 6.95 4.48
C VAL A 160 11.93 6.03 4.04
N ALA A 161 11.19 6.44 3.04
CA ALA A 161 10.28 5.60 2.29
C ALA A 161 10.83 5.45 0.86
N TYR A 162 11.22 4.24 0.49
CA TYR A 162 11.61 3.94 -0.90
C TYR A 162 10.35 3.70 -1.73
N VAL A 163 9.95 4.72 -2.48
CA VAL A 163 8.72 4.72 -3.27
C VAL A 163 8.91 3.91 -4.53
N VAL A 164 8.01 2.96 -4.75
CA VAL A 164 7.93 2.16 -5.97
C VAL A 164 6.93 2.83 -6.92
N PRO A 165 7.39 3.38 -8.07
CA PRO A 165 6.51 3.92 -9.10
C PRO A 165 5.39 2.98 -9.49
N CYS A 166 4.23 3.57 -9.75
CA CYS A 166 3.02 2.81 -10.00
C CYS A 166 2.30 3.32 -11.25
N LEU A 167 1.80 2.41 -12.07
CA LEU A 167 1.15 2.69 -13.35
C LEU A 167 -0.01 1.74 -13.63
N ALA A 168 -0.87 2.15 -14.54
CA ALA A 168 -1.94 1.33 -15.12
C ALA A 168 -1.53 0.82 -16.50
N ILE A 169 -2.02 -0.38 -16.84
CA ILE A 169 -1.97 -0.94 -18.21
C ILE A 169 -3.39 -1.20 -18.65
N GLN A 170 -3.74 -0.81 -19.87
CA GLN A 170 -5.09 -1.00 -20.43
C GLN A 170 -5.54 -2.47 -20.40
N VAL A 171 -6.84 -2.68 -20.16
CA VAL A 171 -7.47 -4.00 -19.92
C VAL A 171 -7.37 -4.95 -21.13
N ASP A 172 -7.31 -4.40 -22.33
CA ASP A 172 -7.25 -5.11 -23.60
C ASP A 172 -5.83 -5.48 -24.02
N TYR A 173 -4.79 -4.99 -23.33
CA TYR A 173 -3.41 -5.35 -23.62
C TYR A 173 -3.16 -6.86 -23.46
N LYS A 174 -2.72 -7.51 -24.55
CA LYS A 174 -2.38 -8.95 -24.60
C LYS A 174 -0.90 -9.23 -24.86
N GLY A 175 -0.06 -8.20 -24.86
CA GLY A 175 1.38 -8.36 -25.07
C GLY A 175 2.12 -8.84 -23.83
N GLN A 176 3.45 -8.83 -23.92
CA GLN A 176 4.32 -9.13 -22.78
C GLN A 176 4.31 -7.96 -21.79
N TYR A 177 3.95 -8.24 -20.54
CA TYR A 177 3.97 -7.22 -19.49
C TYR A 177 5.39 -6.74 -19.24
N PRO A 178 5.59 -5.42 -19.04
CA PRO A 178 6.91 -4.85 -18.88
C PRO A 178 7.50 -5.26 -17.52
N ASN A 179 8.76 -5.66 -17.53
CA ASN A 179 9.53 -5.96 -16.33
C ASN A 179 10.69 -4.97 -16.13
N THR A 180 11.08 -4.26 -17.18
CA THR A 180 12.12 -3.22 -17.17
C THR A 180 11.61 -1.89 -17.70
N ILE A 181 12.30 -0.80 -17.36
CA ILE A 181 11.97 0.54 -17.90
C ILE A 181 12.03 0.57 -19.42
N LYS A 182 12.99 -0.14 -20.03
CA LYS A 182 13.13 -0.24 -21.50
C LYS A 182 11.91 -0.88 -22.16
N GLU A 183 11.31 -1.87 -21.51
CA GLU A 183 10.07 -2.51 -21.99
C GLU A 183 8.83 -1.65 -21.72
N LEU A 184 8.83 -0.87 -20.63
CA LEU A 184 7.74 0.03 -20.28
C LEU A 184 7.66 1.28 -21.17
N GLN A 185 8.80 1.84 -21.56
CA GLN A 185 8.91 3.03 -22.42
C GLN A 185 8.02 3.02 -23.68
N PRO A 186 8.04 1.98 -24.53
CA PRO A 186 7.17 1.93 -25.70
C PRO A 186 5.68 1.89 -25.33
N LEU A 187 5.30 1.23 -24.23
CA LEU A 187 3.91 1.16 -23.77
C LEU A 187 3.40 2.51 -23.25
N MET A 188 4.27 3.25 -22.55
CA MET A 188 3.97 4.62 -22.11
C MET A 188 3.83 5.56 -23.33
N LYS A 189 4.71 5.40 -24.33
CA LYS A 189 4.68 6.22 -25.55
C LYS A 189 3.44 5.97 -26.41
N SER A 190 2.94 4.73 -26.45
CA SER A 190 1.73 4.39 -27.19
C SER A 190 0.43 4.63 -26.41
N GLY A 191 0.52 4.99 -25.12
CA GLY A 191 -0.63 5.19 -24.24
C GLY A 191 -1.25 3.89 -23.70
N VAL A 192 -0.66 2.73 -23.99
CA VAL A 192 -1.08 1.42 -23.44
C VAL A 192 -0.82 1.36 -21.93
N ALA A 193 0.28 1.96 -21.49
CA ALA A 193 0.59 2.19 -20.09
C ALA A 193 0.44 3.68 -19.76
N TYR A 194 -0.05 4.00 -18.57
CA TYR A 194 -0.28 5.39 -18.14
C TYR A 194 -0.26 5.54 -16.62
N ILE A 195 -0.18 6.79 -16.14
CA ILE A 195 -0.24 7.11 -14.71
C ILE A 195 -1.67 7.46 -14.35
N THR A 196 -2.22 6.81 -13.34
CA THR A 196 -3.53 7.16 -12.80
C THR A 196 -3.43 8.49 -12.05
N ASP A 197 -4.38 9.37 -12.33
CA ASP A 197 -4.48 10.72 -11.77
C ASP A 197 -3.14 11.50 -11.80
N PRO A 198 -2.60 11.91 -12.96
CA PRO A 198 -1.25 12.50 -13.07
C PRO A 198 -0.97 13.77 -12.23
N ARG A 199 -2.01 14.40 -11.65
CA ARG A 199 -1.93 15.58 -10.77
C ARG A 199 -2.27 15.28 -9.30
N ALA A 200 -2.56 14.03 -8.96
CA ALA A 200 -2.90 13.51 -7.63
C ALA A 200 -2.41 12.05 -7.57
N GLY A 201 -3.00 11.17 -6.76
CA GLY A 201 -2.85 9.71 -6.92
C GLY A 201 -1.39 9.27 -7.04
N HIS A 202 -0.95 8.79 -8.20
CA HIS A 202 0.46 8.39 -8.42
C HIS A 202 1.35 9.48 -9.06
N GLY A 203 0.77 10.60 -9.49
CA GLY A 203 1.46 11.73 -10.15
C GLY A 203 2.65 12.33 -9.39
N PRO A 204 2.57 12.59 -8.07
CA PRO A 204 3.69 13.12 -7.27
C PRO A 204 4.96 12.26 -7.22
N THR A 205 4.94 11.09 -7.87
CA THR A 205 6.13 10.26 -8.10
C THR A 205 7.06 10.85 -9.18
N PHE A 206 6.63 11.89 -9.92
CA PHE A 206 7.38 12.51 -11.02
C PHE A 206 7.79 11.52 -12.12
N THR A 207 6.79 10.97 -12.81
CA THR A 207 6.97 9.97 -13.89
C THR A 207 7.93 10.41 -14.98
N SER A 208 8.06 11.71 -15.26
CA SER A 208 9.03 12.22 -16.23
C SER A 208 10.48 11.91 -15.84
N LEU A 209 10.82 11.94 -14.55
CA LEU A 209 12.15 11.56 -14.06
C LEU A 209 12.34 10.04 -14.04
N PHE A 210 11.30 9.30 -13.69
CA PHE A 210 11.29 7.84 -13.72
C PHE A 210 11.49 7.28 -15.14
N MET A 211 10.81 7.84 -16.14
CA MET A 211 10.88 7.37 -17.52
C MET A 211 12.15 7.80 -18.27
N ASN A 212 12.89 8.77 -17.73
CA ASN A 212 14.11 9.33 -18.33
C ASN A 212 15.29 9.16 -17.36
N PRO A 213 15.93 7.97 -17.34
CA PRO A 213 17.09 7.74 -16.49
C PRO A 213 18.25 8.69 -16.89
N PRO A 214 19.04 9.17 -15.91
CA PRO A 214 20.13 10.10 -16.17
C PRO A 214 21.22 9.45 -17.03
N ILE A 215 21.81 10.24 -17.92
CA ILE A 215 22.93 9.81 -18.79
C ILE A 215 24.21 9.58 -17.96
N PHE A 216 24.36 10.32 -16.86
CA PHE A 216 25.52 10.28 -15.96
C PHE A 216 25.08 10.17 -14.49
N GLY A 217 25.81 9.37 -13.71
CA GLY A 217 25.47 9.11 -12.31
C GLY A 217 24.38 8.04 -12.19
N ASN A 218 24.63 7.02 -11.37
CA ASN A 218 23.74 5.87 -11.23
C ASN A 218 23.24 5.74 -9.79
N THR A 219 22.55 6.77 -9.30
CA THR A 219 21.87 6.63 -8.01
C THR A 219 20.63 5.76 -8.20
N PRO A 220 20.40 4.75 -7.33
CA PRO A 220 19.25 3.85 -7.46
C PRO A 220 17.89 4.57 -7.35
N THR A 221 17.90 5.80 -6.84
CA THR A 221 16.70 6.58 -6.52
C THR A 221 16.87 8.07 -6.84
N TYR A 222 15.75 8.80 -6.80
CA TYR A 222 15.70 10.26 -6.73
C TYR A 222 14.71 10.72 -5.66
N GLU A 223 14.95 11.88 -5.07
CA GLU A 223 14.07 12.44 -4.04
C GLU A 223 12.86 13.16 -4.66
N VAL A 224 11.69 12.99 -4.04
CA VAL A 224 10.50 13.80 -4.27
C VAL A 224 9.99 14.35 -2.94
N CYS A 225 9.37 15.53 -2.97
CA CYS A 225 8.68 16.04 -1.78
C CYS A 225 7.28 15.44 -1.72
N TYR A 226 6.74 15.31 -0.50
CA TYR A 226 5.32 14.99 -0.30
C TYR A 226 4.43 16.03 -0.99
N GLU A 227 3.35 15.56 -1.62
CA GLU A 227 2.28 16.41 -2.13
C GLU A 227 0.91 15.87 -1.68
N SER A 228 -0.07 16.77 -1.60
CA SER A 228 -1.46 16.44 -1.24
C SER A 228 -2.05 15.37 -2.17
N GLN A 229 -2.96 14.55 -1.65
CA GLN A 229 -3.65 13.47 -2.38
C GLN A 229 -2.73 12.37 -2.97
N TRP A 230 -1.45 12.34 -2.59
CA TRP A 230 -0.53 11.30 -3.05
C TRP A 230 -0.88 9.92 -2.48
N GLU A 231 -0.93 8.92 -3.35
CA GLU A 231 -1.21 7.52 -3.03
C GLU A 231 -0.02 6.60 -3.39
N PRO A 232 1.13 6.73 -2.74
CA PRO A 232 2.31 5.94 -3.06
C PRO A 232 2.24 4.50 -2.52
N TYR A 233 3.06 3.64 -3.12
CA TYR A 233 3.51 2.38 -2.52
C TYR A 233 5.00 2.51 -2.22
N TYR A 234 5.42 2.04 -1.05
CA TYR A 234 6.82 2.16 -0.64
C TYR A 234 7.28 1.00 0.23
N ILE A 235 8.59 0.78 0.20
CA ILE A 235 9.30 -0.07 1.15
C ILE A 235 9.77 0.81 2.30
N VAL A 236 9.51 0.39 3.53
CA VAL A 236 9.93 1.08 4.77
C VAL A 236 10.56 0.09 5.76
N LYS A 237 11.43 0.61 6.63
CA LYS A 237 11.92 -0.11 7.81
C LYS A 237 10.85 -0.10 8.90
N ARG A 238 10.52 -1.27 9.44
CA ARG A 238 9.50 -1.46 10.47
C ARG A 238 9.77 -0.68 11.75
N ASP A 239 11.03 -0.67 12.20
CA ASP A 239 11.42 -0.09 13.49
C ASP A 239 11.60 1.43 13.45
N TRP A 240 11.42 2.06 12.28
CA TRP A 240 11.27 3.51 12.23
C TRP A 240 9.89 3.93 12.75
N SER A 241 9.71 5.23 12.98
CA SER A 241 8.49 5.79 13.54
C SER A 241 7.28 5.44 12.66
N HIS A 242 6.55 4.41 13.08
CA HIS A 242 5.20 4.03 12.68
C HIS A 242 4.99 3.50 11.24
N PRO A 243 4.86 2.17 11.06
CA PRO A 243 4.51 1.54 9.78
C PRO A 243 3.00 1.33 9.56
N TYR A 244 2.15 1.67 10.53
CA TYR A 244 0.74 1.27 10.54
C TYR A 244 -0.17 2.29 9.86
N TYR A 245 -1.30 1.81 9.38
CA TYR A 245 -2.31 2.61 8.74
C TYR A 245 -3.42 2.96 9.74
N ASP A 246 -4.01 4.16 9.61
CA ASP A 246 -5.10 4.57 10.50
C ASP A 246 -6.39 3.80 10.15
N GLU A 247 -6.89 3.02 11.11
CA GLU A 247 -8.00 2.07 10.89
C GLU A 247 -9.38 2.73 10.77
N ARG A 248 -9.48 4.05 10.99
CA ARG A 248 -10.70 4.81 10.71
C ARG A 248 -11.04 4.75 9.22
N PHE A 249 -10.03 4.72 8.36
CA PHE A 249 -10.19 4.61 6.91
C PHE A 249 -10.60 3.18 6.55
N LYS A 250 -11.85 3.05 6.08
CA LYS A 250 -12.46 1.81 5.61
C LYS A 250 -12.83 1.98 4.13
N ASN A 251 -13.05 0.87 3.44
CA ASN A 251 -13.29 0.81 2.00
C ASN A 251 -12.15 1.46 1.20
N GLN A 252 -12.43 1.89 -0.03
CA GLN A 252 -11.46 2.58 -0.87
C GLN A 252 -11.61 4.10 -0.71
N GLY A 253 -10.52 4.79 -0.40
CA GLY A 253 -10.48 6.25 -0.42
C GLY A 253 -9.74 6.83 0.78
N GLY A 254 -8.75 7.69 0.52
CA GLY A 254 -7.99 8.40 1.55
C GLY A 254 -7.06 7.52 2.40
N ASP A 255 -7.11 6.19 2.25
CA ASP A 255 -6.36 5.22 3.05
C ASP A 255 -4.84 5.30 2.83
N LYS A 256 -4.39 5.37 1.56
CA LYS A 256 -2.97 5.59 1.22
C LYS A 256 -2.55 7.04 1.45
N GLN A 257 -3.44 7.99 1.16
CA GLN A 257 -3.18 9.42 1.31
C GLN A 257 -2.92 9.80 2.78
N SER A 258 -3.72 9.25 3.70
CA SER A 258 -3.54 9.49 5.14
C SER A 258 -2.22 8.90 5.64
N HIS A 259 -1.86 7.69 5.21
CA HIS A 259 -0.60 7.08 5.60
C HIS A 259 0.62 7.85 5.05
N ALA A 260 0.59 8.28 3.77
CA ALA A 260 1.64 9.13 3.20
C ALA A 260 1.78 10.48 3.93
N LEU A 261 0.65 11.10 4.32
CA LEU A 261 0.63 12.33 5.10
C LEU A 261 1.24 12.14 6.50
N LEU A 262 0.96 11.01 7.15
CA LEU A 262 1.56 10.68 8.45
C LEU A 262 3.07 10.52 8.35
N LEU A 263 3.56 9.75 7.36
CA LEU A 263 5.01 9.61 7.14
C LEU A 263 5.67 10.96 6.85
N ASN A 264 5.04 11.83 6.05
CA ASN A 264 5.52 13.19 5.87
C ASN A 264 5.58 13.98 7.18
N ALA A 265 4.52 13.94 7.99
CA ALA A 265 4.47 14.65 9.27
C ALA A 265 5.56 14.17 10.25
N LEU A 266 5.92 12.89 10.16
CA LEU A 266 7.02 12.23 10.88
C LEU A 266 8.41 12.52 10.30
N GLY A 267 8.51 13.25 9.19
CA GLY A 267 9.77 13.68 8.60
C GLY A 267 10.43 12.65 7.67
N TYR A 268 9.66 11.69 7.14
CA TYR A 268 10.21 10.74 6.17
C TYR A 268 10.70 11.44 4.90
N LYS A 269 11.87 11.02 4.41
CA LYS A 269 12.32 11.30 3.05
C LYS A 269 11.68 10.32 2.07
N PHE A 270 11.18 10.81 0.96
CA PHE A 270 10.62 9.96 -0.09
C PHE A 270 11.61 9.84 -1.25
N LEU A 271 12.12 8.62 -1.45
CA LEU A 271 13.10 8.30 -2.48
C LEU A 271 12.49 7.34 -3.49
N VAL A 272 12.18 7.84 -4.69
CA VAL A 272 11.56 7.06 -5.77
C VAL A 272 12.59 6.19 -6.47
N LEU A 273 12.27 4.91 -6.67
CA LEU A 273 13.11 3.96 -7.39
C LEU A 273 13.17 4.29 -8.89
N ARG A 274 14.35 4.12 -9.51
CA ARG A 274 14.53 4.37 -10.95
C ARG A 274 14.22 3.17 -11.84
N ASP A 275 14.73 2.01 -11.48
CA ASP A 275 14.72 0.83 -12.35
C ASP A 275 13.62 -0.18 -12.01
N HIS A 276 12.82 0.11 -10.99
CA HIS A 276 11.76 -0.75 -10.50
C HIS A 276 10.46 0.02 -10.38
N PHE A 277 9.37 -0.68 -10.65
CA PHE A 277 8.02 -0.16 -10.61
C PHE A 277 7.05 -1.29 -10.30
N MET A 278 5.77 -0.96 -10.19
CA MET A 278 4.68 -1.90 -10.21
C MET A 278 3.57 -1.41 -11.15
N TYR A 279 2.75 -2.34 -11.61
CA TYR A 279 1.62 -2.01 -12.45
C TYR A 279 0.37 -2.74 -11.99
N HIS A 280 -0.79 -2.15 -12.24
CA HIS A 280 -2.05 -2.87 -12.26
C HIS A 280 -2.59 -2.91 -13.69
N MET A 281 -3.34 -3.97 -14.00
CA MET A 281 -4.15 -3.98 -15.22
C MET A 281 -5.47 -3.32 -14.91
N ASP A 282 -5.92 -2.46 -15.81
CA ASP A 282 -7.30 -1.99 -15.77
C ASP A 282 -8.22 -3.20 -15.82
N HIS A 283 -9.28 -3.08 -15.04
CA HIS A 283 -10.33 -4.08 -14.99
C HIS A 283 -11.65 -3.35 -14.77
N PRO A 284 -12.79 -3.92 -15.21
CA PRO A 284 -14.09 -3.43 -14.82
C PRO A 284 -14.13 -3.25 -13.29
N LYS A 285 -14.73 -2.16 -12.81
CA LYS A 285 -14.91 -1.95 -11.38
C LYS A 285 -15.62 -3.19 -10.82
N LEU A 286 -14.94 -3.92 -9.93
CA LEU A 286 -15.57 -5.03 -9.24
C LEU A 286 -16.73 -4.46 -8.42
N LYS A 287 -17.91 -5.09 -8.51
CA LYS A 287 -18.95 -4.86 -7.52
C LYS A 287 -18.43 -5.45 -6.21
N TRP A 288 -18.23 -4.60 -5.21
CA TRP A 288 -17.79 -5.04 -3.89
C TRP A 288 -18.77 -6.05 -3.31
N THR A 289 -18.26 -7.03 -2.57
CA THR A 289 -19.07 -7.96 -1.78
C THR A 289 -19.77 -7.18 -0.66
N GLY A 290 -21.11 -7.19 -0.63
CA GLY A 290 -21.94 -6.34 0.23
C GLY A 290 -22.74 -5.32 -0.60
N LYS A 291 -23.48 -4.40 0.03
CA LYS A 291 -24.22 -3.33 -0.69
C LYS A 291 -23.32 -2.34 -1.45
N GLY A 292 -22.00 -2.55 -1.45
CA GLY A 292 -21.03 -1.54 -1.85
C GLY A 292 -21.15 -0.31 -0.95
N LEU A 293 -20.36 0.71 -1.23
CA LEU A 293 -20.68 2.05 -0.73
C LEU A 293 -22.07 2.39 -1.28
N ASP A 294 -23.11 2.31 -0.45
CA ASP A 294 -24.35 2.97 -0.77
C ASP A 294 -23.97 4.44 -1.02
N GLN A 295 -24.08 4.88 -2.27
CA GLN A 295 -23.69 6.24 -2.69
C GLN A 295 -24.47 7.31 -1.91
N THR A 296 -25.58 6.92 -1.28
CA THR A 296 -26.36 7.77 -0.37
C THR A 296 -25.65 8.07 0.95
N GLY A 297 -24.76 7.19 1.43
CA GLY A 297 -23.96 7.36 2.65
C GLY A 297 -22.60 8.04 2.44
N GLN A 298 -22.26 8.38 1.20
CA GLN A 298 -21.00 9.04 0.83
C GLN A 298 -20.93 10.49 1.34
N LYS A 299 -22.06 11.10 1.67
CA LYS A 299 -22.15 12.51 2.07
C LYS A 299 -21.60 12.82 3.46
N ASP A 300 -21.48 11.83 4.36
CA ASP A 300 -21.25 12.09 5.78
C ASP A 300 -19.90 11.59 6.34
N TYR A 301 -19.04 10.95 5.53
CA TYR A 301 -17.78 10.40 6.02
C TYR A 301 -16.57 11.06 5.38
N THR A 302 -16.20 12.23 5.90
CA THR A 302 -14.86 12.77 5.69
C THR A 302 -13.95 12.10 6.73
N TYR A 303 -13.32 10.97 6.41
CA TYR A 303 -12.33 10.35 7.33
C TYR A 303 -11.25 11.35 7.78
N PHE A 304 -11.06 12.40 6.99
CA PHE A 304 -10.19 13.53 7.30
C PHE A 304 -10.73 14.53 8.34
N ALA A 305 -12.04 14.58 8.62
CA ALA A 305 -12.60 15.49 9.63
C ALA A 305 -12.04 15.22 11.03
N ASP A 306 -11.89 13.97 11.43
CA ASP A 306 -11.29 13.62 12.73
C ASP A 306 -9.78 13.39 12.64
N TYR A 307 -9.28 13.03 11.45
CA TYR A 307 -7.86 12.71 11.25
C TYR A 307 -6.99 13.98 11.18
N ALA A 308 -7.43 15.00 10.43
CA ALA A 308 -6.68 16.24 10.25
C ALA A 308 -6.46 17.01 11.57
N PRO A 309 -7.47 17.24 12.42
CA PRO A 309 -7.27 17.92 13.70
C PRO A 309 -6.34 17.13 14.64
N ALA A 310 -6.37 15.80 14.60
CA ALA A 310 -5.47 14.96 15.39
C ALA A 310 -4.01 15.14 14.96
N LEU A 311 -3.73 15.17 13.65
CA LEU A 311 -2.39 15.47 13.15
C LEU A 311 -1.94 16.89 13.48
N GLU A 312 -2.81 17.89 13.28
CA GLU A 312 -2.49 19.29 13.60
C GLU A 312 -2.16 19.48 15.09
N LYS A 313 -2.90 18.82 15.99
CA LYS A 313 -2.63 18.87 17.43
C LYS A 313 -1.24 18.36 17.81
N ILE A 314 -0.70 17.40 17.06
CA ILE A 314 0.58 16.74 17.37
C ILE A 314 1.74 17.41 16.67
N PHE A 315 1.56 17.72 15.40
CA PHE A 315 2.61 18.17 14.52
C PHE A 315 2.56 19.69 14.29
N GLY A 316 1.49 20.37 14.69
CA GLY A 316 1.23 21.79 14.41
C GLY A 316 0.54 22.00 13.06
N SER A 317 0.12 23.24 12.79
CA SER A 317 -0.63 23.62 11.58
C SER A 317 0.13 23.38 10.26
N ASN A 318 1.44 23.20 10.33
CA ASN A 318 2.28 22.96 9.18
C ASN A 318 2.51 21.46 8.87
N TYR A 319 1.75 20.53 9.45
CA TYR A 319 1.92 19.08 9.26
C TYR A 319 1.75 18.61 7.80
N ARG A 320 1.05 19.38 6.97
CA ARG A 320 0.85 19.12 5.54
C ARG A 320 2.02 19.56 4.66
N TRP A 321 2.97 20.34 5.20
CA TRP A 321 4.12 20.78 4.43
C TRP A 321 5.18 19.68 4.34
N PRO A 322 5.93 19.59 3.23
CA PRO A 322 7.07 18.69 3.14
C PRO A 322 8.07 18.91 4.28
N ARG A 323 8.34 17.88 5.10
CA ARG A 323 9.28 17.96 6.23
C ARG A 323 10.60 17.23 6.00
N GLY A 324 10.55 16.08 5.34
CA GLY A 324 11.73 15.28 4.97
C GLY A 324 12.17 15.53 3.53
N CYS A 325 12.16 16.78 3.05
CA CYS A 325 12.55 17.07 1.67
C CYS A 325 13.75 18.01 1.63
N SER A 326 14.74 17.69 0.78
CA SER A 326 15.93 18.52 0.60
C SER A 326 15.69 19.74 -0.30
N ARG A 327 14.57 19.77 -1.04
CA ARG A 327 14.20 20.91 -1.90
C ARG A 327 13.59 22.03 -1.05
N PRO A 328 13.90 23.31 -1.35
CA PRO A 328 13.28 24.43 -0.65
C PRO A 328 11.76 24.45 -0.91
N LEU A 329 10.99 24.83 0.11
CA LEU A 329 9.54 24.98 0.02
C LEU A 329 9.19 26.07 -1.01
N VAL A 330 8.80 25.67 -2.22
CA VAL A 330 8.27 26.58 -3.25
C VAL A 330 6.75 26.50 -3.33
N GLN A 331 6.13 27.63 -3.65
CA GLN A 331 4.67 27.82 -3.65
C GLN A 331 3.93 26.85 -4.59
N SER A 332 4.59 26.28 -5.59
CA SER A 332 4.05 25.25 -6.48
C SER A 332 3.73 23.92 -5.78
N PHE A 333 4.37 23.62 -4.64
CA PHE A 333 4.01 22.45 -3.81
C PHE A 333 2.67 22.62 -3.05
N ARG A 334 1.98 23.76 -3.21
CA ARG A 334 0.65 24.00 -2.64
C ARG A 334 -0.49 23.38 -3.47
N HIS A 335 -0.20 22.48 -4.43
CA HIS A 335 -1.25 21.74 -5.14
C HIS A 335 -2.27 21.20 -4.12
N ASP A 336 -3.54 21.50 -4.40
CA ASP A 336 -4.57 21.85 -3.44
C ASP A 336 -4.50 21.08 -2.10
N LEU A 337 -3.90 21.73 -1.10
CA LEU A 337 -3.87 21.26 0.28
C LEU A 337 -5.29 21.20 0.87
N GLN A 338 -6.30 21.81 0.24
CA GLN A 338 -7.70 21.72 0.65
C GLN A 338 -8.38 20.42 0.18
N GLY A 339 -7.77 19.70 -0.77
CA GLY A 339 -8.37 18.54 -1.43
C GLY A 339 -8.34 17.22 -0.66
N ILE A 340 -7.77 17.17 0.55
CA ILE A 340 -7.74 15.93 1.34
C ILE A 340 -9.13 15.74 1.98
N GLY A 341 -9.98 14.96 1.31
CA GLY A 341 -11.33 14.63 1.79
C GLY A 341 -12.45 15.60 1.37
N THR A 342 -12.26 16.41 0.32
CA THR A 342 -13.30 17.31 -0.24
C THR A 342 -13.82 16.88 -1.62
N MET A 343 -14.01 15.58 -1.84
CA MET A 343 -14.89 15.09 -2.91
C MET A 343 -16.12 14.42 -2.31
#